data_AF-A0A7S0MK91-F1
#
_entry.id   AF-A0A7S0MK91-F1
#
_cell.length_a   1.000
_cell.length_b   1.000
_cell.length_c   1.000
_cell.angle_alpha   90.00
_cell.angle_beta   90.00
_cell.angle_gamma   90.00
#
_symmetry.space_group_name_H-M   'P 1'
#
loop_
_entity.id
_entity.type
_entity.pdbx_description
1 polymer ?
#
loop_
_entity_poly.entity_id
_entity_poly.type
_entity_poly.pdbx_seq_one_letter_code
_entity_poly.pdbx_strand_id
1 'polypeptide(L)'
;MDDDDQDDQSPQGPAAPPEVEEPPKILRMQSVSASDYPPSYSSNTPEEQLVLEYVENFRRQFVQLYPERKELLLCPRNEFGVEKFICTTIRPTQLEYTDLYDLATCAAFVAEHVQYEPLHDPAHLPRYVPSPTSVLAWQAGDSIDMSVLLATLLLGVGYDAHVLLGTADRRTCLAD
;
A
#
# COMPACT_ATOMS: atom_id res chain seq x y z
N MET A 1 39.95 -35.46 -49.32
CA MET A 1 40.67 -35.33 -48.04
C MET A 1 40.36 -33.93 -47.57
N ASP A 2 39.82 -33.89 -46.36
CA ASP A 2 39.63 -32.73 -45.49
C ASP A 2 38.41 -31.85 -45.81
N ASP A 3 37.50 -31.53 -44.89
CA ASP A 3 37.12 -32.11 -43.59
C ASP A 3 35.72 -31.53 -43.30
N ASP A 4 34.88 -32.32 -42.63
CA ASP A 4 33.55 -31.93 -42.16
C ASP A 4 33.67 -30.91 -41.00
N ASP A 5 33.22 -29.66 -41.20
CA ASP A 5 32.89 -28.75 -40.10
C ASP A 5 31.36 -28.68 -39.96
N GLN A 6 30.81 -29.63 -39.21
CA GLN A 6 29.44 -29.54 -38.69
C GLN A 6 29.45 -28.62 -37.47
N ASP A 7 28.90 -27.42 -37.64
CA ASP A 7 28.62 -26.49 -36.55
C ASP A 7 27.63 -27.14 -35.56
N ASP A 8 28.17 -27.55 -34.40
CA ASP A 8 27.44 -28.01 -33.22
C ASP A 8 26.68 -26.84 -32.59
N GLN A 9 25.49 -26.54 -33.12
CA GLN A 9 24.53 -25.65 -32.45
C GLN A 9 23.79 -26.46 -31.37
N SER A 10 24.40 -26.53 -30.19
CA SER A 10 23.72 -27.00 -28.99
C SER A 10 22.44 -26.17 -28.76
N PRO A 11 21.28 -26.79 -28.47
CA PRO A 11 20.05 -26.04 -28.24
C PRO A 11 20.20 -25.21 -26.96
N GLN A 12 20.05 -23.89 -27.09
CA GLN A 12 19.91 -22.97 -25.96
C GLN A 12 18.79 -23.48 -25.05
N GLY A 13 19.17 -23.89 -23.84
CA GLY A 13 18.23 -24.28 -22.79
C GLY A 13 17.24 -23.14 -22.52
N PRO A 14 16.06 -23.45 -21.93
CA PRO A 14 15.05 -22.45 -21.68
C PRO A 14 15.63 -21.31 -20.85
N ALA A 15 15.42 -20.07 -21.31
CA ALA A 15 15.78 -18.87 -20.58
C ALA A 15 15.24 -18.97 -19.15
N ALA A 16 16.10 -18.70 -18.18
CA ALA A 16 15.69 -18.63 -16.78
C ALA A 16 14.47 -17.70 -16.66
N PRO A 17 13.46 -18.05 -15.85
CA PRO A 17 12.32 -17.17 -15.64
C PRO A 17 12.83 -15.80 -15.17
N PRO A 18 12.20 -14.69 -15.61
CA PRO A 18 12.62 -13.37 -15.18
C PRO A 18 12.59 -13.30 -13.65
N GLU A 19 13.70 -12.89 -13.04
CA GLU A 19 13.75 -12.59 -11.61
C GLU A 19 12.68 -11.54 -11.33
N VAL A 20 11.66 -11.90 -10.55
CA VAL A 20 10.61 -10.96 -10.15
C VAL A 20 11.23 -10.05 -9.10
N GLU A 21 11.66 -8.86 -9.52
CA GLU A 21 12.18 -7.84 -8.62
C GLU A 21 11.11 -7.51 -7.56
N GLU A 22 11.44 -7.76 -6.30
CA GLU A 22 10.50 -7.49 -5.20
C GLU A 22 10.25 -5.98 -5.08
N PRO A 23 9.00 -5.53 -4.90
CA PRO A 23 8.70 -4.11 -4.79
C PRO A 23 9.45 -3.46 -3.62
N PRO A 24 10.00 -2.22 -3.76
CA PRO A 24 10.74 -1.55 -2.68
C PRO A 24 9.98 -1.49 -1.35
N LYS A 25 8.66 -1.27 -1.41
CA LYS A 25 7.78 -1.32 -0.24
C LYS A 25 7.85 -2.64 0.52
N ILE A 26 7.88 -3.78 -0.19
CA ILE A 26 7.96 -5.10 0.43
C ILE A 26 9.30 -5.31 1.11
N LEU A 27 10.40 -4.87 0.48
CA LEU A 27 11.73 -4.91 1.08
C LEU A 27 11.81 -4.09 2.37
N ARG A 28 11.18 -2.89 2.41
CA ARG A 28 11.11 -2.09 3.63
C ARG A 28 10.37 -2.82 4.74
N MET A 29 9.23 -3.44 4.43
CA MET A 29 8.46 -4.20 5.42
C MET A 29 9.27 -5.35 6.03
N GLN A 30 10.07 -6.05 5.23
CA GLN A 30 10.96 -7.12 5.72
C GLN A 30 12.06 -6.62 6.67
N SER A 31 12.46 -5.35 6.52
CA SER A 31 13.47 -4.72 7.38
C SER A 31 12.93 -4.19 8.71
N VAL A 32 11.60 -4.17 8.91
CA VAL A 32 10.99 -3.62 10.12
C VAL A 32 11.08 -4.60 11.29
N SER A 33 11.61 -4.12 12.42
CA SER A 33 11.58 -4.88 13.67
C SER A 33 10.27 -4.63 14.43
N ALA A 34 9.64 -5.71 14.89
CA ALA A 34 8.44 -5.63 15.74
C ALA A 34 8.69 -4.93 17.08
N SER A 35 9.95 -4.80 17.53
CA SER A 35 10.31 -4.07 18.75
C SER A 35 10.06 -2.57 18.67
N ASP A 36 10.05 -2.02 17.45
CA ASP A 36 10.02 -0.58 17.23
C ASP A 36 8.58 -0.05 17.19
N TYR A 37 7.60 -0.96 17.25
CA TYR A 37 6.18 -0.66 17.08
C TYR A 37 5.35 -1.18 18.27
N PRO A 38 4.22 -0.52 18.58
CA PRO A 38 3.29 -1.02 19.59
C PRO A 38 2.71 -2.40 19.22
N PRO A 39 2.40 -3.28 20.20
CA PRO A 39 1.83 -4.61 19.93
C PRO A 39 0.53 -4.62 19.11
N SER A 40 -0.21 -3.50 19.10
CA SER A 40 -1.42 -3.33 18.28
C SER A 40 -1.19 -3.44 16.77
N TYR A 41 0.07 -3.36 16.32
CA TYR A 41 0.46 -3.49 14.92
C TYR A 41 0.69 -4.94 14.53
N SER A 42 1.14 -5.79 15.45
CA SER A 42 1.43 -7.21 15.20
C SER A 42 0.32 -8.16 15.66
N SER A 43 -0.79 -7.63 16.19
CA SER A 43 -1.92 -8.42 16.66
C SER A 43 -3.25 -7.69 16.50
N ASN A 44 -4.34 -8.46 16.50
CA ASN A 44 -5.71 -7.95 16.52
C ASN A 44 -6.36 -8.20 17.89
N THR A 45 -7.02 -7.20 18.47
CA THR A 45 -7.87 -7.38 19.66
C THR A 45 -9.13 -8.20 19.32
N PRO A 46 -9.85 -8.74 20.32
CA PRO A 46 -11.12 -9.43 20.07
C PRO A 46 -12.15 -8.56 19.33
N GLU A 47 -12.18 -7.26 19.62
CA GLU A 47 -13.06 -6.30 18.94
C GLU A 47 -12.63 -6.10 17.48
N GLU A 48 -11.33 -5.97 17.20
CA GLU A 48 -10.81 -5.89 15.83
C GLU A 48 -11.11 -7.17 15.04
N GLN A 49 -10.98 -8.35 15.65
CA GLN A 49 -11.33 -9.63 15.03
C GLN A 49 -12.83 -9.68 14.67
N LEU A 50 -13.70 -9.25 15.59
CA LEU A 50 -15.14 -9.18 15.34
C LEU A 50 -15.48 -8.23 14.18
N VAL A 51 -14.79 -7.08 14.09
CA VAL A 51 -14.95 -6.17 12.94
C VAL A 51 -14.53 -6.84 11.64
N LEU A 52 -13.40 -7.57 11.62
CA LEU A 52 -12.96 -8.30 10.42
C LEU A 52 -13.98 -9.35 9.97
N GLU A 53 -14.62 -10.06 10.91
CA GLU A 53 -15.71 -11.00 10.60
C GLU A 53 -16.92 -10.31 9.96
N TYR A 54 -17.33 -9.16 10.51
CA TYR A 54 -18.42 -8.37 9.92
C TYR A 54 -18.09 -7.85 8.53
N VAL A 55 -16.87 -7.37 8.33
CA VAL A 55 -16.40 -6.86 7.04
C VAL A 55 -16.32 -7.98 6.00
N GLU A 56 -15.89 -9.19 6.38
CA GLU A 56 -15.89 -10.34 5.47
C GLU A 56 -17.32 -10.78 5.09
N ASN A 57 -18.25 -10.77 6.05
CA ASN A 57 -19.66 -11.03 5.74
C ASN A 57 -20.23 -9.98 4.77
N PHE A 58 -19.93 -8.69 5.01
CA PHE A 58 -20.29 -7.62 4.09
C PHE A 58 -19.70 -7.83 2.69
N ARG A 59 -18.41 -8.20 2.59
CA ARG A 59 -17.75 -8.48 1.30
C ARG A 59 -18.46 -9.58 0.52
N ARG A 60 -18.83 -10.68 1.18
CA ARG A 60 -19.59 -11.79 0.55
C ARG A 60 -20.92 -11.32 -0.01
N GLN A 61 -21.67 -10.56 0.78
CA GLN A 61 -22.95 -9.99 0.34
C GLN A 61 -22.76 -9.00 -0.80
N PHE A 62 -21.75 -8.14 -0.73
CA PHE A 62 -21.44 -7.16 -1.77
C PHE A 62 -21.15 -7.83 -3.11
N VAL A 63 -20.27 -8.84 -3.14
CA VAL A 63 -19.92 -9.57 -4.37
C VAL A 63 -21.13 -10.33 -4.92
N GLN A 64 -21.99 -10.89 -4.05
CA GLN A 64 -23.21 -11.58 -4.48
C GLN A 64 -24.24 -10.62 -5.10
N LEU A 65 -24.42 -9.44 -4.49
CA LEU A 65 -25.38 -8.44 -4.96
C LEU A 65 -24.89 -7.67 -6.19
N TYR A 66 -23.57 -7.49 -6.31
CA TYR A 66 -22.94 -6.66 -7.34
C TYR A 66 -21.76 -7.37 -8.03
N PRO A 67 -21.99 -8.46 -8.76
CA PRO A 67 -20.93 -9.29 -9.33
C PRO A 67 -20.06 -8.57 -10.38
N GLU A 68 -20.59 -7.54 -11.03
CA GLU A 68 -19.87 -6.74 -12.04
C GLU A 68 -19.08 -5.57 -11.44
N ARG A 69 -19.25 -5.28 -10.13
CA ARG A 69 -18.48 -4.21 -9.47
C ARG A 69 -17.06 -4.70 -9.18
N LYS A 70 -16.11 -3.78 -9.26
CA LYS A 70 -14.73 -4.03 -8.83
C LYS A 70 -14.69 -4.38 -7.33
N GLU A 71 -13.70 -5.17 -6.95
CA GLU A 71 -13.42 -5.51 -5.56
C GLU A 71 -13.16 -4.26 -4.72
N LEU A 72 -13.49 -4.33 -3.44
CA LEU A 72 -13.28 -3.26 -2.46
C LEU A 72 -12.01 -3.56 -1.64
N LEU A 73 -11.19 -2.54 -1.41
CA LEU A 73 -10.06 -2.64 -0.49
C LEU A 73 -10.59 -2.57 0.95
N LEU A 74 -10.85 -3.73 1.55
CA LEU A 74 -11.46 -3.80 2.88
C LEU A 74 -10.46 -4.14 3.98
N CYS A 75 -9.73 -5.24 3.85
CA CYS A 75 -8.84 -5.76 4.88
C CYS A 75 -7.42 -6.02 4.35
N PRO A 76 -6.68 -4.99 3.90
CA PRO A 76 -5.28 -5.19 3.51
C PRO A 76 -4.43 -5.60 4.71
N ARG A 77 -3.26 -6.16 4.41
CA ARG A 77 -2.25 -6.47 5.41
C ARG A 77 -1.39 -5.24 5.70
N ASN A 78 -1.01 -5.04 6.95
CA ASN A 78 -0.03 -4.02 7.30
C ASN A 78 1.42 -4.52 7.09
N GLU A 79 2.39 -3.71 7.52
CA GLU A 79 3.83 -4.00 7.46
C GLU A 79 4.24 -5.28 8.19
N PHE A 80 3.46 -5.74 9.18
CA PHE A 80 3.68 -7.00 9.91
C PHE A 80 2.88 -8.18 9.36
N GLY A 81 2.20 -7.99 8.22
CA GLY A 81 1.38 -9.03 7.59
C GLY A 81 0.04 -9.28 8.26
N VAL A 82 -0.37 -8.44 9.21
CA VAL A 82 -1.65 -8.55 9.93
C VAL A 82 -2.75 -7.87 9.12
N GLU A 83 -3.85 -8.59 8.89
CA GLU A 83 -5.04 -8.01 8.25
C GLU A 83 -5.68 -6.99 9.18
N LYS A 84 -5.84 -5.77 8.68
CA LYS A 84 -6.48 -4.66 9.37
C LYS A 84 -7.59 -4.12 8.49
N PHE A 85 -8.73 -3.80 9.08
CA PHE A 85 -9.78 -3.09 8.34
C PHE A 85 -9.24 -1.72 7.89
N ILE A 86 -9.35 -1.37 6.61
CA ILE A 86 -8.68 -0.20 6.02
C ILE A 86 -8.99 1.08 6.80
N CYS A 87 -10.20 1.26 7.32
CA CYS A 87 -10.56 2.46 8.06
C CYS A 87 -9.81 2.60 9.40
N THR A 88 -9.27 1.52 9.97
CA THR A 88 -8.46 1.58 11.21
C THR A 88 -7.02 2.01 10.96
N THR A 89 -6.59 2.07 9.70
CA THR A 89 -5.28 2.62 9.32
C THR A 89 -5.25 4.15 9.44
N ILE A 90 -6.39 4.81 9.27
CA ILE A 90 -6.53 6.26 9.46
C ILE A 90 -6.64 6.53 10.97
N ARG A 91 -5.56 7.06 11.56
CA ARG A 91 -5.49 7.37 13.00
C ARG A 91 -5.21 8.85 13.19
N PRO A 92 -6.18 9.67 13.64
CA PRO A 92 -5.97 11.10 13.84
C PRO A 92 -4.68 11.38 14.63
N THR A 93 -3.73 12.06 14.00
CA THR A 93 -2.40 12.31 14.56
C THR A 93 -2.07 13.78 14.44
N GLN A 94 -1.87 14.45 15.58
CA GLN A 94 -1.46 15.84 15.63
C GLN A 94 0.05 15.92 15.88
N LEU A 95 0.79 16.58 14.99
CA LEU A 95 2.19 16.89 15.20
C LEU A 95 2.33 18.24 15.91
N GLU A 96 3.44 18.48 16.62
CA GLU A 96 3.67 19.75 17.34
C GLU A 96 4.04 20.93 16.41
N TYR A 97 4.16 20.67 15.10
CA TYR A 97 4.49 21.66 14.08
C TYR A 97 3.23 22.41 13.62
N THR A 98 3.04 23.64 14.12
CA THR A 98 1.86 24.47 13.81
C THR A 98 1.73 24.79 12.34
N ASP A 99 2.84 24.80 11.60
CA ASP A 99 2.84 25.04 10.15
C ASP A 99 2.07 23.96 9.40
N LEU A 100 1.96 22.75 9.95
CA LEU A 100 1.20 21.63 9.36
C LEU A 100 -0.30 21.66 9.68
N TYR A 101 -0.79 22.70 10.37
CA TYR A 101 -2.22 22.79 10.72
C TYR A 101 -3.06 23.36 9.58
N ASP A 102 -2.44 24.00 8.60
CA ASP A 102 -3.11 24.43 7.37
C ASP A 102 -3.12 23.31 6.33
N LEU A 103 -4.26 23.17 5.63
CA LEU A 103 -4.45 22.14 4.59
C LEU A 103 -3.37 22.20 3.50
N ALA A 104 -3.06 23.40 2.99
CA ALA A 104 -2.14 23.54 1.87
C ALA A 104 -0.71 23.20 2.28
N THR A 105 -0.27 23.68 3.45
CA THR A 105 1.06 23.38 3.98
C THR A 105 1.20 21.91 4.35
N CYS A 106 0.16 21.28 4.92
CA CYS A 106 0.17 19.85 5.23
C CYS A 106 0.26 18.99 3.96
N ALA A 107 -0.50 19.34 2.91
CA ALA A 107 -0.42 18.65 1.62
C ALA A 107 0.95 18.81 0.96
N ALA A 108 1.51 20.03 0.98
CA ALA A 108 2.86 20.29 0.48
C ALA A 108 3.92 19.50 1.26
N PHE A 109 3.81 19.44 2.59
CA PHE A 109 4.70 18.64 3.42
C PHE A 109 4.71 17.17 2.99
N VAL A 110 3.54 16.54 2.82
CA VAL A 110 3.45 15.14 2.39
C VAL A 110 4.03 14.97 0.98
N ALA A 111 3.74 15.88 0.05
CA ALA A 111 4.25 15.82 -1.33
C ALA A 111 5.77 16.00 -1.43
N GLU A 112 6.36 16.83 -0.56
CA GLU A 112 7.80 17.15 -0.58
C GLU A 112 8.64 16.17 0.24
N HIS A 113 8.07 15.55 1.30
CA HIS A 113 8.82 14.72 2.25
C HIS A 113 8.52 13.23 2.14
N VAL A 114 7.56 12.82 1.31
CA VAL A 114 7.28 11.41 1.03
C VAL A 114 7.54 11.14 -0.45
N GLN A 115 8.54 10.32 -0.72
CA GLN A 115 8.88 9.89 -2.07
C GLN A 115 7.75 9.01 -2.63
N TYR A 116 7.19 9.44 -3.76
CA TYR A 116 6.16 8.68 -4.45
C TYR A 116 6.73 7.39 -5.06
N GLU A 117 6.09 6.28 -4.76
CA GLU A 117 6.39 4.96 -5.32
C GLU A 117 5.15 4.40 -6.02
N PRO A 118 5.21 4.12 -7.32
CA PRO A 118 4.09 3.51 -8.02
C PRO A 118 3.72 2.14 -7.44
N LEU A 119 2.43 1.81 -7.52
CA LEU A 119 1.96 0.45 -7.26
C LEU A 119 2.69 -0.53 -8.20
N HIS A 120 3.15 -1.67 -7.65
CA HIS A 120 3.78 -2.73 -8.46
C HIS A 120 2.84 -3.24 -9.55
N ASP A 121 1.56 -3.38 -9.22
CA ASP A 121 0.49 -3.69 -10.16
C ASP A 121 -0.59 -2.60 -10.11
N PRO A 122 -0.53 -1.59 -11.00
CA PRO A 122 -1.50 -0.49 -11.02
C PRO A 122 -2.93 -0.91 -11.40
N ALA A 123 -3.12 -2.12 -11.92
CA ALA A 123 -4.44 -2.61 -12.33
C ALA A 123 -5.21 -3.27 -11.18
N HIS A 124 -4.52 -3.64 -10.10
CA HIS A 124 -5.08 -4.37 -8.97
C HIS A 124 -4.93 -3.60 -7.66
N LEU A 125 -5.76 -3.95 -6.68
CA LEU A 125 -5.68 -3.39 -5.34
C LEU A 125 -4.39 -3.84 -4.65
N PRO A 126 -3.76 -2.97 -3.83
CA PRO A 126 -2.59 -3.38 -3.06
C PRO A 126 -2.99 -4.41 -2.02
N ARG A 127 -2.14 -5.44 -1.87
CA ARG A 127 -2.28 -6.43 -0.80
C ARG A 127 -1.84 -5.89 0.56
N TYR A 128 -0.96 -4.89 0.53
CA TYR A 128 -0.35 -4.31 1.70
C TYR A 128 -0.59 -2.81 1.75
N VAL A 129 -1.12 -2.35 2.88
CA VAL A 129 -1.25 -0.93 3.22
C VAL A 129 -0.54 -0.73 4.55
N PRO A 130 0.69 -0.20 4.55
CA PRO A 130 1.42 0.11 5.77
C PRO A 130 0.69 1.16 6.61
N SER A 131 1.00 1.17 7.90
CA SER A 131 0.52 2.20 8.82
C SER A 131 1.05 3.61 8.46
N PRO A 132 0.33 4.69 8.81
CA PRO A 132 0.84 6.06 8.67
C PRO A 132 2.19 6.26 9.37
N THR A 133 2.42 5.58 10.49
CA THR A 133 3.67 5.61 11.24
C THR A 133 4.83 5.05 10.41
N SER A 134 4.64 3.90 9.75
CA SER A 134 5.66 3.33 8.87
C SER A 134 5.91 4.20 7.64
N VAL A 135 4.86 4.72 6.99
CA VAL A 135 5.01 5.60 5.82
C VAL A 135 5.80 6.86 6.17
N LEU A 136 5.52 7.47 7.32
CA LEU A 136 6.25 8.64 7.81
C LEU A 136 7.72 8.30 8.11
N ALA A 137 8.00 7.14 8.69
CA ALA A 137 9.36 6.69 8.99
C ALA A 137 10.17 6.35 7.73
N TRP A 138 9.53 5.73 6.73
CA TRP A 138 10.18 5.37 5.47
C TRP A 138 10.34 6.54 4.51
N GLN A 139 9.52 7.59 4.69
CA GLN A 139 9.44 8.72 3.77
C GLN A 139 9.22 8.29 2.32
N ALA A 140 8.49 7.20 2.12
CA ALA A 140 8.21 6.63 0.81
C ALA A 140 6.89 5.83 0.85
N GLY A 141 6.12 5.90 -0.23
CA GLY A 141 4.85 5.17 -0.34
C GLY A 141 4.12 5.48 -1.63
N ASP A 142 3.04 4.75 -1.87
CA ASP A 142 2.17 4.97 -3.03
C ASP A 142 1.08 6.02 -2.77
N SER A 143 0.21 6.23 -3.76
CA SER A 143 -0.88 7.22 -3.66
C SER A 143 -1.84 6.94 -2.50
N ILE A 144 -2.03 5.67 -2.12
CA ILE A 144 -2.91 5.27 -1.02
C ILE A 144 -2.22 5.58 0.30
N ASP A 145 -0.95 5.22 0.43
CA ASP A 145 -0.13 5.49 1.61
C ASP A 145 -0.07 7.00 1.91
N MET A 146 0.23 7.80 0.89
CA MET A 146 0.30 9.26 1.00
C MET A 146 -1.06 9.87 1.35
N SER A 147 -2.16 9.37 0.76
CA SER A 147 -3.51 9.83 1.08
C SER A 147 -3.91 9.50 2.52
N VAL A 148 -3.59 8.29 3.00
CA VAL A 148 -3.84 7.85 4.37
C VAL A 148 -3.03 8.66 5.38
N LEU A 149 -1.77 8.95 5.07
CA LEU A 149 -0.92 9.83 5.88
C LEU A 149 -1.48 11.25 5.96
N LEU A 150 -1.82 11.86 4.82
CA LEU A 150 -2.38 13.20 4.77
C LEU A 150 -3.71 13.29 5.54
N ALA A 151 -4.63 12.37 5.31
CA ALA A 151 -5.91 12.33 6.02
C ALA A 151 -5.71 12.18 7.54
N THR A 152 -4.77 11.33 7.95
CA THR A 152 -4.39 11.13 9.36
C THR A 152 -3.93 12.44 10.02
N LEU A 153 -3.09 13.23 9.34
CA LEU A 153 -2.60 14.51 9.85
C LEU A 153 -3.72 15.55 9.92
N LEU A 154 -4.52 15.68 8.87
CA LEU A 154 -5.63 16.64 8.79
C LEU A 154 -6.72 16.36 9.83
N LEU A 155 -7.08 15.09 10.03
CA LEU A 155 -7.99 14.68 11.09
C LEU A 155 -7.44 15.03 12.48
N GLY A 156 -6.12 14.90 12.67
CA GLY A 156 -5.45 15.25 13.92
C GLY A 156 -5.59 16.72 14.31
N VAL A 157 -5.66 17.63 13.33
CA VAL A 157 -5.84 19.08 13.53
C VAL A 157 -7.30 19.54 13.40
N GLY A 158 -8.24 18.60 13.24
CA GLY A 158 -9.69 18.86 13.32
C GLY A 158 -10.41 19.04 11.98
N TYR A 159 -9.77 18.75 10.85
CA TYR A 159 -10.46 18.74 9.55
C TYR A 159 -11.29 17.46 9.41
N ASP A 160 -12.39 17.57 8.65
CA ASP A 160 -13.15 16.42 8.19
C ASP A 160 -12.53 15.88 6.90
N ALA A 161 -11.61 14.91 7.03
CA ALA A 161 -10.86 14.37 5.90
C ALA A 161 -11.16 12.87 5.69
N HIS A 162 -11.27 12.49 4.42
CA HIS A 162 -11.56 11.12 3.99
C HIS A 162 -10.66 10.71 2.83
N VAL A 163 -10.33 9.42 2.77
CA VAL A 163 -9.58 8.84 1.64
C VAL A 163 -10.56 8.15 0.71
N LEU A 164 -10.49 8.49 -0.57
CA LEU A 164 -11.27 7.85 -1.64
C LEU A 164 -10.34 7.00 -2.50
N LEU A 165 -10.78 5.78 -2.79
CA LEU A 165 -10.06 4.88 -3.69
C LEU A 165 -10.78 4.79 -5.02
N GLY A 166 -10.05 5.00 -6.11
CA GLY A 166 -10.57 4.97 -7.47
C GLY A 166 -9.50 4.54 -8.47
N THR A 167 -9.88 4.49 -9.74
CA THR A 167 -8.94 4.20 -10.83
C THR A 167 -8.93 5.37 -11.81
N ALA A 168 -7.74 5.78 -12.24
CA ALA A 168 -7.54 6.76 -13.30
C ALA A 168 -7.04 6.07 -14.57
N ASP A 169 -7.23 6.72 -15.72
CA ASP A 169 -6.68 6.22 -16.97
C ASP A 169 -5.15 6.42 -17.01
N ARG A 170 -4.48 5.63 -17.84
CA ARG A 170 -3.01 5.64 -17.94
C ARG A 170 -2.44 7.02 -18.26
N ARG A 171 -3.14 7.86 -19.04
CA ARG A 171 -2.62 9.20 -19.37
C ARG A 171 -2.64 10.10 -18.15
N THR A 172 -3.71 10.04 -17.35
CA THR A 172 -3.80 10.78 -16.10
C THR A 172 -2.74 10.33 -15.09
N CYS A 173 -2.43 9.03 -15.01
CA CYS A 173 -1.41 8.52 -14.09
C CYS A 173 0.04 8.83 -14.51
N LEU A 174 0.28 9.20 -15.78
CA LEU A 174 1.60 9.50 -16.35
C LEU A 174 1.73 10.97 -16.77
N ALA A 175 0.85 11.83 -16.25
CA ALA A 175 0.92 13.27 -16.46
C ALA A 175 1.65 13.88 -15.25
N ASP A 176 2.97 13.83 -15.29
CA ASP A 176 3.91 14.48 -14.37
C ASP A 176 4.28 15.92 -14.82
#